data_AF-A0AAE3EG38-F1
#
_entry.id   AF-A0AAE3EG38-F1
#
_cell.length_a   1.000
_cell.length_b   1.000
_cell.length_c   1.000
_cell.angle_alpha   90.00
_cell.angle_beta   90.00
_cell.angle_gamma   90.00
#
_symmetry.space_group_name_H-M   'P 1'
#
loop_
_entity.id
_entity.type
_entity.pdbx_description
1 polymer ?
#
loop_
_entity_poly.entity_id
_entity_poly.type
_entity_poly.pdbx_seq_one_letter_code
_entity_poly.pdbx_strand_id
1 'polypeptide(L)'
;MQTSIFENDDTMPAVVKKAYSEVLPRFLGAAGEASLSGDALELAAAFGDAGVFSSVIGEKTDLRNESEKKLVQGFQRNIELLVQKTWVEKADEAMKEEMIFRIKTLCSNLSRYDYHTALSEFLPVLHDVVYLLFGSLAKHDGFLEYAVRIDPDFGFFWYYINNVPPHKDWSEEKCRVAVLLGICFLANF
;
A
#
# COMPACT_ATOMS: atom_id res chain seq x y z
N MET A 1 14.73 -12.31 -10.19
CA MET A 1 15.00 -13.26 -9.08
C MET A 1 15.43 -12.46 -7.84
N GLN A 2 14.55 -11.59 -7.32
CA GLN A 2 14.80 -10.70 -6.16
C GLN A 2 14.03 -11.17 -4.90
N THR A 3 13.27 -12.26 -5.03
CA THR A 3 12.40 -12.89 -4.03
C THR A 3 13.15 -13.55 -2.86
N SER A 4 14.48 -13.65 -2.94
CA SER A 4 15.27 -14.44 -2.01
C SER A 4 15.44 -13.78 -0.63
N ILE A 5 15.32 -12.45 -0.53
CA ILE A 5 15.62 -11.73 0.72
C ILE A 5 14.60 -11.99 1.83
N PHE A 6 13.33 -12.18 1.49
CA PHE A 6 12.28 -12.48 2.48
C PHE A 6 12.41 -13.90 3.06
N GLU A 7 13.06 -14.81 2.34
CA GLU A 7 13.20 -16.21 2.73
C GLU A 7 14.53 -16.51 3.42
N ASN A 8 15.60 -15.88 2.93
CA ASN A 8 16.98 -16.17 3.32
C ASN A 8 17.53 -15.29 4.44
N ASP A 9 16.81 -14.24 4.83
CA ASP A 9 17.19 -13.41 5.98
C ASP A 9 16.61 -13.99 7.27
N ASP A 10 17.48 -14.52 8.14
CA ASP A 10 17.09 -15.10 9.44
C ASP A 10 16.56 -14.05 10.43
N THR A 11 16.80 -12.76 10.16
CA THR A 11 16.29 -11.64 10.98
C THR A 11 14.91 -11.15 10.53
N MET A 12 14.39 -11.69 9.42
CA MET A 12 13.08 -11.32 8.88
C MET A 12 11.97 -11.59 9.91
N PRO A 13 11.11 -10.60 10.22
CA PRO A 13 9.96 -10.82 11.07
C PRO A 13 9.08 -11.94 10.55
N ALA A 14 8.69 -12.87 11.43
CA ALA A 14 7.87 -14.04 11.05
C ALA A 14 6.55 -13.64 10.38
N VAL A 15 5.96 -12.50 10.79
CA VAL A 15 4.74 -11.94 10.20
C VAL A 15 4.95 -11.54 8.73
N VAL A 16 6.06 -10.87 8.42
CA VAL A 16 6.42 -10.46 7.05
C VAL A 16 6.76 -11.69 6.20
N LYS A 17 7.53 -12.64 6.74
CA LYS A 17 7.89 -13.87 6.03
C LYS A 17 6.65 -14.67 5.61
N LYS A 18 5.72 -14.88 6.54
CA LYS A 18 4.44 -15.56 6.27
C LYS A 18 3.58 -14.78 5.27
N ALA A 19 3.49 -13.46 5.43
CA ALA A 19 2.72 -12.62 4.54
C ALA A 19 3.23 -12.69 3.10
N TYR A 20 4.55 -12.70 2.92
CA TYR A 20 5.20 -12.86 1.63
C TYR A 20 4.98 -14.25 1.02
N SER A 21 5.24 -15.34 1.75
CA SER A 21 5.27 -16.69 1.18
C SER A 21 3.88 -17.33 1.02
N GLU A 22 2.92 -16.95 1.85
CA GLU A 22 1.62 -17.63 1.93
C GLU A 22 0.45 -16.68 1.67
N VAL A 23 0.38 -15.57 2.41
CA VAL A 23 -0.82 -14.74 2.47
C VAL A 23 -1.00 -13.92 1.20
N LEU A 24 0.07 -13.26 0.72
CA LEU A 24 0.00 -12.43 -0.48
C LEU A 24 -0.31 -13.26 -1.74
N PRO A 25 0.35 -14.41 -2.00
CA PRO A 25 -0.04 -15.29 -3.11
C PRO A 25 -1.51 -15.73 -3.02
N ARG A 26 -1.99 -16.08 -1.82
CA ARG A 26 -3.38 -16.45 -1.58
C ARG A 26 -4.33 -15.28 -1.87
N PHE A 27 -4.03 -14.08 -1.36
CA PHE A 27 -4.80 -12.86 -1.58
C PHE A 27 -4.90 -12.52 -3.08
N LEU A 28 -3.77 -12.56 -3.80
CA LEU A 28 -3.73 -12.23 -5.23
C LEU A 28 -4.45 -13.30 -6.07
N GLY A 29 -4.25 -14.58 -5.76
CA GLY A 29 -4.81 -15.72 -6.49
C GLY A 29 -6.27 -16.08 -6.15
N ALA A 30 -6.78 -15.66 -4.99
CA ALA A 30 -8.14 -16.00 -4.57
C ALA A 30 -9.19 -15.36 -5.49
N ALA A 31 -10.02 -16.21 -6.11
CA ALA A 31 -11.16 -15.81 -6.93
C ALA A 31 -12.45 -15.57 -6.11
N GLY A 32 -12.43 -15.77 -4.78
CA GLY A 32 -13.61 -15.72 -3.93
C GLY A 32 -13.43 -14.85 -2.68
N GLU A 33 -14.53 -14.26 -2.21
CA GLU A 33 -14.57 -13.30 -1.10
C GLU A 33 -14.45 -13.96 0.29
N ALA A 34 -14.63 -15.28 0.39
CA ALA A 34 -14.73 -16.00 1.66
C ALA A 34 -13.45 -15.93 2.53
N SER A 35 -12.27 -15.78 1.93
CA SER A 35 -11.00 -15.60 2.67
C SER A 35 -10.46 -14.16 2.64
N LEU A 36 -11.09 -13.26 1.87
CA LEU A 36 -10.55 -11.93 1.57
C LEU A 36 -10.25 -11.13 2.83
N SER A 37 -11.21 -11.09 3.77
CA SER A 37 -11.06 -10.37 5.03
C SER A 37 -9.93 -10.92 5.90
N GLY A 38 -9.80 -12.25 5.99
CA GLY A 38 -8.75 -12.89 6.77
C GLY A 38 -7.37 -12.61 6.18
N ASP A 39 -7.24 -12.76 4.86
CA ASP A 39 -6.01 -12.48 4.13
C ASP A 39 -5.58 -11.02 4.30
N ALA A 40 -6.53 -10.10 4.20
CA ALA A 40 -6.26 -8.68 4.34
C ALA A 40 -5.86 -8.29 5.77
N LEU A 41 -6.44 -8.92 6.80
CA LEU A 41 -6.00 -8.69 8.19
C LEU A 41 -4.59 -9.19 8.44
N GLU A 42 -4.24 -10.36 7.90
CA GLU A 42 -2.89 -10.90 7.99
C GLU A 42 -1.86 -10.03 7.25
N LEU A 43 -2.23 -9.49 6.07
CA LEU A 43 -1.38 -8.55 5.31
C LEU A 43 -1.23 -7.21 6.05
N ALA A 44 -2.31 -6.66 6.60
CA ALA A 44 -2.25 -5.42 7.37
C ALA A 44 -1.34 -5.55 8.60
N ALA A 45 -1.38 -6.69 9.29
CA ALA A 45 -0.47 -6.96 10.40
C ALA A 45 1.01 -7.00 9.95
N ALA A 46 1.30 -7.51 8.75
CA ALA A 46 2.65 -7.47 8.17
C ALA A 46 3.08 -6.08 7.70
N PHE A 47 2.14 -5.15 7.56
CA PHE A 47 2.38 -3.71 7.37
C PHE A 47 2.44 -2.93 8.69
N GLY A 48 2.50 -3.64 9.83
CA GLY A 48 2.58 -3.01 11.16
C GLY A 48 1.24 -2.53 11.71
N ASP A 49 0.09 -2.89 11.12
CA ASP A 49 -1.22 -2.53 11.67
C ASP A 49 -1.46 -3.17 13.04
N ALA A 50 -1.83 -2.34 14.02
CA ALA A 50 -2.16 -2.77 15.38
C ALA A 50 -3.66 -3.05 15.58
N GLY A 51 -4.40 -3.34 14.51
CA GLY A 51 -5.83 -3.68 14.53
C GLY A 51 -6.76 -2.55 14.05
N VAL A 52 -6.24 -1.42 13.56
CA VAL A 52 -7.07 -0.35 12.99
C VAL A 52 -7.76 -0.85 11.73
N PHE A 53 -7.08 -1.68 10.94
CA PHE A 53 -7.58 -2.21 9.68
C PHE A 53 -8.84 -3.08 9.87
N SER A 54 -8.97 -3.75 11.02
CA SER A 54 -10.17 -4.55 11.34
C SER A 54 -11.47 -3.75 11.33
N SER A 55 -11.40 -2.45 11.63
CA SER A 55 -12.57 -1.57 11.65
C SER A 55 -13.07 -1.17 10.26
N VAL A 56 -12.28 -1.41 9.22
CA VAL A 56 -12.62 -1.11 7.82
C VAL A 56 -12.82 -2.38 6.99
N ILE A 57 -12.78 -3.57 7.59
CA ILE A 57 -12.98 -4.84 6.90
C ILE A 57 -14.27 -5.52 7.37
N GLY A 58 -14.97 -6.18 6.46
CA GLY A 58 -16.22 -6.89 6.75
C GLY A 58 -17.47 -6.15 6.29
N GLU A 59 -18.60 -6.48 6.92
CA GLU A 59 -19.94 -6.05 6.48
C GLU A 59 -20.08 -4.53 6.40
N LYS A 60 -20.81 -4.08 5.38
CA LYS A 60 -21.07 -2.66 5.17
C LYS A 60 -21.97 -2.11 6.26
N THR A 61 -21.39 -1.29 7.13
CA THR A 61 -22.07 -0.59 8.21
C THR A 61 -21.66 0.89 8.20
N ASP A 62 -22.46 1.76 8.84
CA ASP A 62 -22.10 3.17 8.96
C ASP A 62 -20.79 3.36 9.74
N LEU A 63 -20.55 2.52 10.75
CA LEU A 63 -19.30 2.51 11.49
C LEU A 63 -18.09 2.18 10.60
N ARG A 64 -18.22 1.15 9.74
CA ARG A 64 -17.17 0.79 8.78
C ARG A 64 -16.85 1.95 7.83
N ASN A 65 -17.88 2.60 7.29
CA ASN A 65 -17.71 3.71 6.36
C ASN A 65 -17.05 4.93 7.03
N GLU A 66 -17.41 5.22 8.28
CA GLU A 66 -16.76 6.30 9.05
C GLU A 66 -15.30 5.96 9.39
N SER A 67 -15.00 4.71 9.74
CA SER A 67 -13.62 4.25 9.95
C SER A 67 -12.79 4.35 8.66
N GLU A 68 -13.35 3.96 7.52
CA GLU A 68 -12.70 4.05 6.21
C GLU A 68 -12.41 5.51 5.85
N LYS A 69 -13.38 6.40 6.05
CA LYS A 69 -13.20 7.83 5.83
C LYS A 69 -12.09 8.42 6.71
N LYS A 70 -12.04 8.04 8.00
CA LYS A 70 -10.95 8.46 8.90
C LYS A 70 -9.59 7.94 8.45
N LEU A 71 -9.53 6.69 7.98
CA LEU A 71 -8.31 6.08 7.47
C LEU A 71 -7.81 6.83 6.22
N VAL A 72 -8.69 7.10 5.25
CA VAL A 72 -8.35 7.87 4.03
C VAL A 72 -7.90 9.29 4.37
N GLN A 73 -8.55 9.96 5.33
CA GLN A 73 -8.14 11.29 5.80
C GLN A 73 -6.76 11.26 6.48
N GLY A 74 -6.50 10.24 7.30
CA GLY A 74 -5.20 10.03 7.94
C GLY A 74 -4.09 9.81 6.92
N PHE A 75 -4.33 8.92 5.96
CA PHE A 75 -3.45 8.69 4.82
C PHE A 75 -3.17 9.98 4.05
N GLN A 76 -4.20 10.71 3.64
CA GLN A 76 -4.03 11.95 2.86
C GLN A 76 -3.12 12.92 3.61
N ARG A 77 -3.40 13.16 4.89
CA ARG A 77 -2.60 14.07 5.71
C ARG A 77 -1.14 13.61 5.80
N ASN A 78 -0.92 12.32 6.07
CA ASN A 78 0.43 11.80 6.27
C ASN A 78 1.24 11.82 4.97
N ILE A 79 0.66 11.37 3.86
CA ILE A 79 1.36 11.33 2.58
C ILE A 79 1.61 12.74 2.01
N GLU A 80 0.67 13.69 2.20
CA GLU A 80 0.91 15.10 1.85
C GLU A 80 2.06 15.68 2.68
N LEU A 81 2.08 15.44 4.00
CA LEU A 81 3.16 15.89 4.88
C LEU A 81 4.51 15.25 4.51
N LEU A 82 4.51 13.95 4.19
CA LEU A 82 5.70 13.22 3.77
C LEU A 82 6.28 13.87 2.51
N VAL A 83 5.48 13.99 1.44
CA VAL A 83 5.89 14.63 0.18
C VAL A 83 6.36 16.08 0.41
N GLN A 84 5.64 16.87 1.21
CA GLN A 84 6.01 18.25 1.52
C GLN A 84 7.35 18.35 2.25
N LYS A 85 7.65 17.43 3.15
CA LYS A 85 8.91 17.40 3.91
C LYS A 85 10.07 16.78 3.14
N THR A 86 9.81 15.95 2.13
CA THR A 86 10.83 15.38 1.27
C THR A 86 11.60 16.48 0.56
N TRP A 87 12.90 16.56 0.83
CA TRP A 87 13.78 17.43 0.06
C TRP A 87 13.97 16.84 -1.34
N VAL A 88 13.83 17.67 -2.36
CA VAL A 88 13.97 17.28 -3.76
C VAL A 88 14.91 18.25 -4.46
N GLU A 89 15.59 17.76 -5.49
CA GLU A 89 16.38 18.62 -6.36
C GLU A 89 15.48 19.61 -7.11
N LYS A 90 16.03 20.74 -7.54
CA LYS A 90 15.26 21.78 -8.26
C LYS A 90 14.53 21.23 -9.51
N ALA A 91 15.09 20.22 -10.16
CA ALA A 91 14.49 19.58 -11.33
C ALA A 91 13.19 18.82 -10.99
N ASP A 92 12.99 18.42 -9.74
CA ASP A 92 11.87 17.60 -9.28
C ASP A 92 10.83 18.42 -8.47
N GLU A 93 11.03 19.73 -8.28
CA GLU A 93 10.08 20.62 -7.57
C GLU A 93 8.68 20.60 -8.22
N ALA A 94 8.61 20.63 -9.55
CA ALA A 94 7.35 20.57 -10.29
C ALA A 94 6.62 19.23 -10.08
N MET A 95 7.38 18.12 -10.06
CA MET A 95 6.83 16.78 -9.80
C MET A 95 6.24 16.70 -8.39
N LYS A 96 6.93 17.31 -7.40
CA LYS A 96 6.45 17.37 -6.02
C LYS A 96 5.14 18.15 -5.89
N GLU A 97 4.99 19.28 -6.56
CA GLU A 97 3.73 20.04 -6.59
C GLU A 97 2.60 19.27 -7.27
N GLU A 98 2.88 18.65 -8.42
CA GLU A 98 1.93 17.78 -9.12
C GLU A 98 1.49 16.60 -8.25
N MET A 99 2.41 16.01 -7.48
CA MET A 99 2.14 14.89 -6.60
C MET A 99 1.07 15.22 -5.56
N ILE A 100 1.15 16.41 -4.96
CA ILE A 100 0.14 16.87 -3.99
C ILE A 100 -1.24 16.96 -4.65
N PHE A 101 -1.32 17.40 -5.90
CA PHE A 101 -2.59 17.43 -6.64
C PHE A 101 -3.11 16.01 -6.92
N ARG A 102 -2.24 15.09 -7.36
CA ARG A 102 -2.61 13.69 -7.64
C ARG A 102 -3.09 12.95 -6.38
N ILE A 103 -2.44 13.16 -5.24
CA ILE A 103 -2.87 12.63 -3.94
C ILE A 103 -4.29 13.10 -3.58
N LYS A 104 -4.59 14.39 -3.77
CA LYS A 104 -5.92 14.95 -3.49
C LYS A 104 -6.99 14.35 -4.40
N THR A 105 -6.68 14.20 -5.69
CA THR A 105 -7.59 13.57 -6.67
C THR A 105 -7.87 12.12 -6.30
N LEU A 106 -6.83 11.34 -5.99
CA LEU A 106 -6.94 9.96 -5.52
C LEU A 106 -7.85 9.86 -4.29
N CYS A 107 -7.63 10.69 -3.26
CA CYS A 107 -8.44 10.69 -2.04
C CYS A 107 -9.90 11.09 -2.30
N SER A 108 -10.15 12.00 -3.25
CA SER A 108 -11.49 12.36 -3.70
C SER A 108 -12.18 11.18 -4.40
N ASN A 109 -11.46 10.42 -5.23
CA ASN A 109 -12.00 9.24 -5.91
C ASN A 109 -12.35 8.12 -4.93
N LEU A 110 -11.52 7.89 -3.90
CA LEU A 110 -11.83 6.95 -2.81
C LEU A 110 -13.12 7.29 -2.10
N SER A 111 -13.41 8.58 -1.90
CA SER A 111 -14.65 9.02 -1.27
C SER A 111 -15.92 8.74 -2.10
N ARG A 112 -15.75 8.42 -3.39
CA ARG A 112 -16.84 8.07 -4.32
C ARG A 112 -17.07 6.57 -4.46
N TYR A 113 -16.30 5.73 -3.76
CA TYR A 113 -16.37 4.27 -3.81
C TYR A 113 -16.15 3.67 -5.22
N ASP A 114 -15.32 4.31 -6.07
CA ASP A 114 -14.87 3.76 -7.35
C ASP A 114 -13.45 3.20 -7.20
N TYR A 115 -13.36 1.98 -6.69
CA TYR A 115 -12.11 1.32 -6.30
C TYR A 115 -11.37 0.66 -7.46
N HIS A 116 -12.04 0.32 -8.55
CA HIS A 116 -11.35 -0.09 -9.78
C HIS A 116 -10.53 1.05 -10.38
N THR A 117 -11.12 2.24 -10.48
CA THR A 117 -10.41 3.44 -10.92
C THR A 117 -9.36 3.82 -9.89
N ALA A 118 -9.71 3.85 -8.60
CA ALA A 118 -8.78 4.23 -7.55
C ALA A 118 -7.55 3.32 -7.51
N LEU A 119 -7.70 2.00 -7.64
CA LEU A 119 -6.55 1.07 -7.65
C LEU A 119 -5.60 1.33 -8.83
N SER A 120 -6.14 1.66 -10.00
CA SER A 120 -5.34 2.00 -11.18
C SER A 120 -4.53 3.29 -10.99
N GLU A 121 -5.08 4.27 -10.29
CA GLU A 121 -4.42 5.54 -9.98
C GLU A 121 -3.49 5.45 -8.76
N PHE A 122 -3.83 4.58 -7.81
CA PHE A 122 -3.16 4.40 -6.54
C PHE A 122 -1.72 3.92 -6.71
N LEU A 123 -1.50 2.84 -7.47
CA LEU A 123 -0.17 2.24 -7.61
C LEU A 123 0.85 3.23 -8.23
N PRO A 124 0.54 3.94 -9.33
CA PRO A 124 1.43 4.98 -9.85
C PRO A 124 1.73 6.09 -8.86
N VAL A 125 0.74 6.58 -8.09
CA VAL A 125 0.97 7.60 -7.06
C VAL A 125 1.96 7.08 -6.01
N LEU A 126 1.83 5.84 -5.56
CA LEU A 126 2.76 5.25 -4.60
C LEU A 126 4.18 5.09 -5.15
N HIS A 127 4.32 4.64 -6.41
CA HIS A 127 5.63 4.55 -7.06
C HIS A 127 6.32 5.91 -7.12
N ASP A 128 5.58 6.95 -7.47
CA ASP A 128 6.14 8.29 -7.56
C ASP A 128 6.48 8.87 -6.18
N VAL A 129 5.68 8.58 -5.14
CA VAL A 129 6.01 8.95 -3.75
C VAL A 129 7.30 8.28 -3.30
N VAL A 130 7.48 6.99 -3.57
CA VAL A 130 8.73 6.28 -3.27
C VAL A 130 9.90 6.84 -4.09
N TYR A 131 9.68 7.20 -5.36
CA TYR A 131 10.69 7.88 -6.16
C TYR A 131 11.08 9.24 -5.56
N LEU A 132 10.13 10.04 -5.05
CA LEU A 132 10.46 11.30 -4.38
C LEU A 132 11.33 11.06 -3.14
N LEU A 133 11.07 10.00 -2.38
CA LEU A 133 11.80 9.69 -1.14
C LEU A 133 13.22 9.17 -1.39
N PHE A 134 13.42 8.36 -2.43
CA PHE A 134 14.67 7.64 -2.66
C PHE A 134 15.39 8.03 -3.97
N GLY A 135 14.79 8.91 -4.77
CA GLY A 135 15.30 9.36 -6.06
C GLY A 135 15.47 8.20 -7.06
N SER A 136 16.52 8.28 -7.87
CA SER A 136 16.86 7.25 -8.86
C SER A 136 17.13 5.87 -8.26
N LEU A 137 17.44 5.78 -6.96
CA LEU A 137 17.63 4.51 -6.28
C LEU A 137 16.36 3.64 -6.34
N ALA A 138 15.17 4.25 -6.30
CA ALA A 138 13.90 3.52 -6.40
C ALA A 138 13.72 2.76 -7.73
N LYS A 139 14.48 3.13 -8.77
CA LYS A 139 14.44 2.52 -10.11
C LYS A 139 15.50 1.43 -10.30
N HIS A 140 16.40 1.23 -9.34
CA HIS A 140 17.42 0.19 -9.43
C HIS A 140 16.84 -1.18 -9.07
N ASP A 141 17.31 -2.21 -9.78
CA ASP A 141 16.95 -3.61 -9.51
C ASP A 141 17.26 -4.03 -8.06
N GLY A 142 18.26 -3.43 -7.41
CA GLY A 142 18.60 -3.73 -6.01
C GLY A 142 17.70 -3.04 -4.97
N PHE A 143 16.74 -2.21 -5.38
CA PHE A 143 16.00 -1.35 -4.43
C PHE A 143 15.17 -2.14 -3.43
N LEU A 144 14.53 -3.23 -3.85
CA LEU A 144 13.76 -4.07 -2.93
C LEU A 144 14.63 -4.59 -1.78
N GLU A 145 15.83 -5.07 -2.08
CA GLU A 145 16.73 -5.54 -1.03
C GLU A 145 17.19 -4.41 -0.10
N TYR A 146 17.43 -3.23 -0.66
CA TYR A 146 17.75 -2.04 0.13
C TYR A 146 16.60 -1.66 1.07
N ALA A 147 15.37 -1.62 0.55
CA ALA A 147 14.17 -1.27 1.32
C ALA A 147 13.98 -2.23 2.49
N VAL A 148 14.04 -3.55 2.24
CA VAL A 148 13.91 -4.59 3.27
C VAL A 148 14.99 -4.48 4.36
N ARG A 149 16.23 -4.14 4.00
CA ARG A 149 17.33 -4.00 4.98
C ARG A 149 17.19 -2.77 5.90
N ILE A 150 16.49 -1.73 5.45
CA ILE A 150 16.21 -0.55 6.27
C ILE A 150 15.03 -0.83 7.18
N ASP A 151 13.96 -1.32 6.58
CA ASP A 151 12.69 -1.57 7.24
C ASP A 151 11.98 -2.72 6.49
N PRO A 152 11.90 -3.93 7.09
CA PRO A 152 11.24 -5.08 6.48
C PRO A 152 9.78 -4.83 6.10
N ASP A 153 9.06 -4.01 6.87
CA ASP A 153 7.63 -3.72 6.63
C ASP A 153 7.50 -2.82 5.40
N PHE A 154 8.37 -1.81 5.28
CA PHE A 154 8.47 -0.97 4.07
C PHE A 154 8.91 -1.77 2.85
N GLY A 155 9.89 -2.66 3.00
CA GLY A 155 10.33 -3.55 1.93
C GLY A 155 9.22 -4.47 1.44
N PHE A 156 8.42 -5.02 2.36
CA PHE A 156 7.24 -5.82 2.02
C PHE A 156 6.14 -4.99 1.36
N PHE A 157 5.89 -3.77 1.83
CA PHE A 157 4.99 -2.83 1.16
C PHE A 157 5.44 -2.52 -0.28
N TRP A 158 6.73 -2.26 -0.49
CA TRP A 158 7.27 -2.07 -1.83
C TRP A 158 7.09 -3.32 -2.70
N TYR A 159 7.34 -4.51 -2.15
CA TYR A 159 7.06 -5.76 -2.86
C TYR A 159 5.59 -5.88 -3.23
N TYR A 160 4.68 -5.57 -2.31
CA TYR A 160 3.23 -5.61 -2.53
C TYR A 160 2.82 -4.74 -3.72
N ILE A 161 3.17 -3.45 -3.73
CA ILE A 161 2.70 -2.54 -4.79
C ILE A 161 3.23 -2.92 -6.19
N ASN A 162 4.40 -3.56 -6.27
CA ASN A 162 4.97 -4.05 -7.53
C ASN A 162 4.34 -5.36 -8.03
N ASN A 163 3.64 -6.09 -7.17
CA ASN A 163 3.09 -7.42 -7.48
C ASN A 163 1.56 -7.46 -7.52
N VAL A 164 0.86 -6.35 -7.24
CA VAL A 164 -0.58 -6.25 -7.49
C VAL A 164 -0.81 -6.31 -9.02
N PRO A 165 -1.51 -7.33 -9.54
CA PRO A 165 -1.70 -7.51 -10.97
C PRO A 165 -2.73 -6.52 -11.53
N PRO A 166 -2.87 -6.44 -12.87
CA PRO A 166 -3.97 -5.73 -13.51
C PRO A 166 -5.32 -6.29 -13.03
N HIS A 167 -5.98 -5.55 -12.15
CA HIS A 167 -7.14 -5.92 -11.33
C HIS A 167 -8.48 -5.91 -12.07
N LYS A 168 -8.46 -6.04 -13.41
CA LYS A 168 -9.67 -5.92 -14.25
C LYS A 168 -10.74 -6.98 -13.94
N ASP A 169 -10.32 -8.14 -13.43
CA ASP A 169 -11.19 -9.27 -13.14
C ASP A 169 -11.53 -9.40 -11.64
N TRP A 170 -11.12 -8.42 -10.81
CA TRP A 170 -11.40 -8.44 -9.37
C TRP A 170 -12.79 -7.88 -9.06
N SER A 171 -13.39 -8.29 -7.94
CA SER A 171 -14.60 -7.63 -7.45
C SER A 171 -14.27 -6.24 -6.92
N GLU A 172 -15.27 -5.35 -6.87
CA GLU A 172 -15.14 -4.01 -6.29
C GLU A 172 -14.59 -4.07 -4.86
N GLU A 173 -15.07 -5.04 -4.07
CA GLU A 173 -14.62 -5.25 -2.70
C GLU A 173 -13.15 -5.67 -2.64
N LYS A 174 -12.69 -6.53 -3.55
CA LYS A 174 -11.27 -6.92 -3.60
C LYS A 174 -10.37 -5.74 -3.99
N CYS A 175 -10.79 -4.94 -4.97
CA CYS A 175 -10.10 -3.69 -5.33
C CYS A 175 -10.06 -2.73 -4.14
N ARG A 176 -11.18 -2.56 -3.43
CA ARG A 176 -11.28 -1.76 -2.22
C ARG A 176 -10.29 -2.20 -1.15
N VAL A 177 -10.31 -3.48 -0.82
CA VAL A 177 -9.41 -4.04 0.20
C VAL A 177 -7.94 -3.87 -0.20
N ALA A 178 -7.60 -4.09 -1.46
CA ALA A 178 -6.23 -3.91 -1.96
C ALA A 178 -5.74 -2.45 -1.83
N VAL A 179 -6.60 -1.47 -2.13
CA VAL A 179 -6.27 -0.06 -1.95
C VAL A 179 -6.16 0.30 -0.47
N LEU A 180 -7.12 -0.13 0.35
CA LEU A 180 -7.12 0.15 1.78
C LEU A 180 -5.90 -0.43 2.49
N LEU A 181 -5.40 -1.60 2.06
CA LEU A 181 -4.14 -2.18 2.56
C LEU A 181 -2.96 -1.23 2.37
N GLY A 182 -2.79 -0.68 1.17
CA GLY A 182 -1.70 0.26 0.93
C GLY A 182 -1.88 1.60 1.66
N ILE A 183 -3.13 2.06 1.78
CA ILE A 183 -3.47 3.26 2.57
C ILE A 183 -3.16 3.06 4.04
N CYS A 184 -3.44 1.87 4.59
CA CYS A 184 -3.22 1.54 5.99
C CYS A 184 -1.74 1.63 6.37
N PHE A 185 -0.85 1.09 5.53
CA PHE A 185 0.59 1.22 5.74
C PHE A 185 1.02 2.69 5.84
N LEU A 186 0.67 3.52 4.85
CA LEU A 186 1.09 4.92 4.80
C LEU A 186 0.34 5.85 5.78
N ALA A 187 -0.81 5.44 6.29
CA ALA A 187 -1.48 6.13 7.39
C ALA A 187 -0.76 5.94 8.73
N ASN A 188 0.10 4.93 8.84
CA ASN A 188 0.84 4.58 10.06
C ASN A 188 2.37 4.79 9.94
N PHE A 189 2.88 4.99 8.72
CA PHE A 189 4.28 5.33 8.40
C PHE A 189 4.61 6.79 8.77
#